data_AF-A0AAV3QSH4-F1
#
_entry.id   AF-A0AAV3QSH4-F1
#
_cell.length_a   1.000
_cell.length_b   1.000
_cell.length_c   1.000
_cell.angle_alpha   90.00
_cell.angle_beta   90.00
_cell.angle_gamma   90.00
#
_symmetry.space_group_name_H-M   'P 1'
#
loop_
_entity.id
_entity.type
_entity.pdbx_description
1 polymer ?
#
loop_
_entity_poly.entity_id
_entity_poly.type
_entity_poly.pdbx_seq_one_letter_code
_entity_poly.pdbx_strand_id
1 'polypeptide(L)'
;MKRTVKDLATCFLTFHTLSCTFQGKNAVDPTEKGDDDYPGKAQLLSGSTESEEKGKKRVPVPPFGLASYRMQGDVWLNGDPHDHDKMVNLYNVSDSWLKQLGFWHHDFDFFTTHSQ
;
A
#
# COMPACT_ATOMS: atom_id res chain seq x y z
N MET A 1 -17.33 -14.80 -24.30
CA MET A 1 -16.51 -13.61 -24.64
C MET A 1 -15.06 -13.98 -24.38
N LYS A 2 -14.17 -13.92 -25.38
CA LYS A 2 -12.75 -14.26 -25.19
C LYS A 2 -12.07 -13.10 -24.44
N ARG A 3 -11.67 -13.32 -23.18
CA ARG A 3 -10.78 -12.41 -22.45
C ARG A 3 -9.39 -12.52 -23.08
N THR A 4 -8.81 -11.41 -23.49
CA THR A 4 -7.45 -11.35 -24.01
C THR A 4 -6.47 -11.12 -22.86
N VAL A 5 -5.18 -11.41 -23.03
CA VAL A 5 -4.15 -11.15 -22.00
C VAL A 5 -4.11 -9.67 -21.60
N LYS A 6 -4.45 -8.77 -22.53
CA LYS A 6 -4.61 -7.33 -22.27
C LYS A 6 -5.75 -7.05 -21.29
N ASP A 7 -6.73 -7.93 -21.16
CA ASP A 7 -7.86 -7.80 -20.22
C ASP A 7 -7.50 -8.24 -18.79
N LEU A 8 -6.29 -8.75 -18.57
CA LEU A 8 -5.73 -9.05 -17.24
C LEU A 8 -4.66 -8.05 -16.81
N ALA A 9 -4.35 -7.04 -17.61
CA ALA A 9 -3.38 -6.03 -17.20
C ALA A 9 -4.03 -5.08 -16.19
N THR A 10 -3.53 -5.09 -14.95
CA THR A 10 -3.84 -4.13 -13.89
C THR A 10 -2.63 -3.22 -13.65
N CYS A 11 -2.88 -1.98 -13.26
CA CYS A 11 -1.85 -1.05 -12.84
C CYS A 11 -2.27 -0.38 -11.54
N PHE A 12 -1.29 0.03 -10.74
CA PHE A 12 -1.51 0.78 -9.52
C PHE A 12 -0.53 1.95 -9.40
N LEU A 13 -1.01 3.02 -8.79
CA LEU A 13 -0.26 4.21 -8.39
C LEU A 13 -0.26 4.28 -6.87
N THR A 14 0.91 4.27 -6.23
CA THR A 14 1.05 4.31 -4.77
C THR A 14 1.75 5.55 -4.28
N PHE A 15 1.34 6.04 -3.11
CA PHE A 15 1.95 7.20 -2.45
C PHE A 15 2.67 6.77 -1.18
N HIS A 16 3.92 7.24 -1.01
CA HIS A 16 4.82 6.82 0.07
C HIS A 16 5.43 8.04 0.77
N THR A 17 5.53 7.97 2.09
CA THR A 17 6.22 9.00 2.88
C THR A 17 7.71 8.66 2.95
N LEU A 18 8.54 9.42 2.25
CA LEU A 18 10.01 9.23 2.25
C LEU A 18 10.72 9.93 3.41
N SER A 19 10.09 10.94 4.02
CA SER A 19 10.64 11.63 5.19
C SER A 19 10.40 10.78 6.43
N CYS A 20 11.42 10.04 6.85
CA CYS A 20 11.38 9.23 8.06
C CYS A 20 11.85 10.08 9.24
N THR A 21 10.93 10.68 10.00
CA THR A 21 11.24 11.17 11.36
C THR A 21 11.33 10.02 12.37
N PHE A 22 10.93 8.80 11.98
CA PHE A 22 11.01 7.62 12.82
C PHE A 22 12.31 6.83 12.58
N GLN A 23 13.45 7.49 12.73
CA GLN A 23 14.70 6.75 12.94
C GLN A 23 14.88 6.50 14.43
N GLY A 24 14.71 5.24 14.84
CA GLY A 24 15.61 4.67 15.82
C GLY A 24 15.15 4.54 17.27
N LYS A 25 13.89 4.18 17.53
CA LYS A 25 13.55 3.42 18.75
C LYS A 25 12.64 2.27 18.35
N ASN A 26 13.26 1.11 18.12
CA ASN A 26 12.72 -0.24 18.26
C ASN A 26 13.58 -1.21 17.43
N ALA A 27 14.88 -1.24 17.70
CA ALA A 27 15.61 -2.51 17.69
C ALA A 27 15.48 -3.06 19.12
N VAL A 28 14.28 -3.48 19.50
CA VAL A 28 14.10 -4.25 20.73
C VAL A 28 14.36 -5.69 20.30
N ASP A 29 15.47 -6.20 20.82
CA ASP A 29 15.84 -7.61 20.86
C ASP A 29 14.61 -8.45 21.25
N PRO A 30 14.23 -9.51 20.51
CA PRO A 30 13.06 -10.33 20.84
C PRO A 30 13.39 -11.29 22.00
N THR A 31 13.70 -10.73 23.16
CA THR A 31 13.61 -11.40 24.45
C THR A 31 13.08 -10.39 25.45
N GLU A 32 11.76 -10.23 25.49
CA GLU A 32 11.02 -10.11 26.74
C GLU A 32 9.51 -10.12 26.44
N LYS A 33 8.82 -11.05 27.11
CA LYS A 33 7.37 -11.14 27.15
C LYS A 33 6.82 -9.91 27.86
N GLY A 34 5.94 -9.17 27.19
CA GLY A 34 5.10 -8.15 27.79
C GLY A 34 3.73 -8.20 27.11
N ASP A 35 2.70 -8.43 27.90
CA ASP A 35 1.31 -8.39 27.48
C ASP A 35 0.85 -6.91 27.46
N ASP A 36 0.74 -6.31 26.28
CA ASP A 36 0.06 -5.03 26.11
C ASP A 36 -0.63 -4.91 24.74
N ASP A 37 -1.97 -4.86 24.84
CA ASP A 37 -2.94 -4.58 23.81
C ASP A 37 -2.71 -3.20 23.19
N TYR A 38 -2.07 -3.16 22.01
CA TYR A 38 -1.99 -1.96 21.17
C TYR A 38 -2.56 -2.26 19.78
N PRO A 39 -3.69 -1.63 19.39
CA PRO A 39 -4.28 -1.79 18.07
C PRO A 39 -3.56 -0.85 17.09
N GLY A 40 -2.28 -1.10 16.84
CA GLY A 40 -1.43 -0.24 16.02
C GLY A 40 -0.44 -0.99 15.15
N LYS A 41 -0.45 -2.32 15.18
CA LYS A 41 0.35 -3.13 14.27
C LYS A 41 -0.40 -3.24 12.95
N ALA A 42 -0.40 -2.14 12.18
CA ALA A 42 -0.73 -2.21 10.76
C ALA A 42 0.09 -3.37 10.21
N GLN A 43 -0.61 -4.42 9.82
CA GLN A 43 -0.06 -5.68 9.34
C GLN A 43 0.87 -5.31 8.19
N LEU A 44 2.16 -5.21 8.51
CA LEU A 44 3.21 -4.92 7.56
C LEU A 44 3.14 -6.07 6.58
N LEU A 45 2.59 -5.81 5.40
CA LEU A 45 2.72 -6.68 4.23
C LEU A 45 4.20 -6.65 3.86
N SER A 46 4.97 -7.34 4.68
CA SER A 46 6.35 -7.71 4.49
C SER A 46 6.33 -8.76 3.39
N GLY A 47 6.30 -8.30 2.13
CA GLY A 47 6.96 -9.00 1.04
C GLY A 47 8.48 -8.96 1.28
N SER A 48 8.94 -9.55 2.39
CA SER A 48 10.35 -9.81 2.61
C SER A 48 10.67 -11.02 1.77
N THR A 49 11.07 -10.77 0.52
CA THR A 49 12.04 -11.66 -0.09
C THR A 49 13.27 -11.60 0.81
N GLU A 50 13.45 -12.62 1.64
CA GLU A 50 14.70 -12.92 2.32
C GLU A 50 15.75 -13.25 1.25
N SER A 51 16.19 -12.22 0.52
CA SER A 51 17.47 -12.27 -0.16
C SER A 51 18.49 -11.79 0.85
N GLU A 52 19.30 -12.70 1.37
CA GLU A 52 20.48 -12.43 2.17
C GLU A 52 21.50 -11.59 1.38
N GLU A 53 21.21 -10.32 1.13
CA GLU A 53 22.18 -9.34 0.64
C GLU A 53 22.82 -8.71 1.88
N LYS A 54 23.80 -9.42 2.46
CA LYS A 54 24.61 -8.97 3.60
C LYS A 54 25.13 -7.55 3.36
N GLY A 55 24.54 -6.57 4.03
CA GLY A 55 25.15 -5.23 4.20
C GLY A 55 24.23 -4.02 4.04
N LYS A 56 23.01 -4.15 3.48
CA LYS A 56 22.11 -3.00 3.32
C LYS A 56 20.91 -3.12 4.27
N LYS A 57 20.85 -2.26 5.30
CA LYS A 57 19.63 -2.10 6.12
C LYS A 57 18.51 -1.58 5.21
N ARG A 58 17.53 -2.43 4.89
CA ARG A 58 16.33 -2.04 4.14
C ARG A 58 15.33 -1.43 5.11
N VAL A 59 14.84 -0.23 4.83
CA VAL A 59 13.77 0.41 5.61
C VAL A 59 12.48 0.24 4.81
N PRO A 60 11.46 -0.46 5.34
CA PRO A 60 10.19 -0.58 4.65
C PRO A 60 9.49 0.79 4.61
N VAL A 61 8.97 1.17 3.45
CA VAL A 61 8.19 2.39 3.28
C VAL A 61 6.79 1.98 2.80
N PRO A 62 5.86 1.64 3.72
CA PRO A 62 4.52 1.23 3.32
C PRO A 62 3.80 2.38 2.59
N PRO A 63 2.98 2.07 1.58
CA PRO A 63 2.16 3.10 0.95
C PRO A 63 1.09 3.59 1.93
N PHE A 64 0.85 4.89 1.95
CA PHE A 64 -0.28 5.48 2.67
C PHE A 64 -1.49 5.72 1.74
N GLY A 65 -1.26 5.69 0.43
CA GLY A 65 -2.28 5.94 -0.59
C GLY A 65 -2.13 5.04 -1.82
N LEU A 66 -3.24 4.82 -2.52
CA LEU A 66 -3.36 3.99 -3.72
C LEU A 66 -4.42 4.54 -4.69
N ALA A 67 -4.15 4.47 -5.99
CA ALA A 67 -5.17 4.43 -7.04
C ALA A 67 -4.92 3.23 -7.95
N SER A 68 -5.97 2.62 -8.49
CA SER A 68 -5.86 1.42 -9.33
C SER A 68 -6.56 1.60 -10.66
N TYR A 69 -6.00 1.00 -11.70
CA TYR A 69 -6.53 0.99 -13.06
C TYR A 69 -6.75 -0.46 -13.48
N ARG A 70 -7.99 -0.79 -13.87
CA ARG A 70 -8.41 -2.13 -14.31
C ARG A 70 -8.20 -3.25 -13.28
N MET A 71 -8.19 -2.88 -12.00
CA MET A 71 -8.11 -3.83 -10.90
C MET A 71 -9.51 -4.35 -10.54
N GLN A 72 -10.06 -5.18 -11.43
CA GLN A 72 -11.41 -5.73 -11.27
C GLN A 72 -11.37 -7.21 -10.82
N GLY A 73 -12.24 -7.54 -9.87
CA GLY A 73 -12.55 -8.92 -9.46
C GLY A 73 -11.58 -9.54 -8.46
N ASP A 74 -11.94 -10.75 -8.01
CA ASP A 74 -11.27 -11.50 -6.94
C ASP A 74 -9.90 -12.07 -7.36
N VAL A 75 -9.43 -11.81 -8.58
CA VAL A 75 -8.09 -12.23 -9.02
C VAL A 75 -7.01 -11.44 -8.28
N TRP A 76 -7.32 -10.19 -7.92
CA TRP A 76 -6.36 -9.25 -7.32
C TRP A 76 -6.60 -8.96 -5.84
N LEU A 77 -7.77 -9.32 -5.31
CA LEU A 77 -8.17 -9.16 -3.92
C LEU A 77 -8.49 -10.54 -3.35
N ASN A 78 -8.22 -10.78 -2.08
CA ASN A 78 -8.40 -12.13 -1.51
C ASN A 78 -9.86 -12.55 -1.29
N GLY A 79 -10.84 -11.94 -1.96
CA GLY A 79 -12.27 -12.11 -1.69
C GLY A 79 -12.70 -11.68 -0.27
N ASP A 80 -11.76 -11.20 0.55
CA ASP A 80 -11.98 -10.69 1.88
C ASP A 80 -12.55 -9.27 1.80
N PRO A 81 -13.73 -8.99 2.37
CA PRO A 81 -14.29 -7.64 2.45
C PRO A 81 -13.30 -6.60 3.02
N HIS A 82 -12.43 -7.02 3.94
CA HIS A 82 -11.41 -6.14 4.53
C HIS A 82 -10.41 -5.61 3.50
N ASP A 83 -10.03 -6.41 2.49
CA ASP A 83 -9.12 -5.96 1.44
C ASP A 83 -9.77 -4.89 0.55
N HIS A 84 -11.07 -5.01 0.30
CA HIS A 84 -11.83 -4.00 -0.44
C HIS A 84 -11.93 -2.69 0.35
N ASP A 85 -12.31 -2.75 1.62
CA ASP A 85 -12.38 -1.57 2.49
C ASP A 85 -11.03 -0.87 2.61
N LYS A 86 -9.94 -1.65 2.68
CA LYS A 86 -8.57 -1.13 2.68
C LYS A 86 -8.23 -0.42 1.37
N MET A 87 -8.63 -0.96 0.21
CA MET A 87 -8.45 -0.28 -1.08
C MET A 87 -9.17 1.06 -1.11
N VAL A 88 -10.44 1.08 -0.71
CA VAL A 88 -11.27 2.28 -0.67
C VAL A 88 -10.66 3.31 0.28
N ASN A 89 -10.17 2.88 1.44
CA ASN A 89 -9.51 3.76 2.40
C ASN A 89 -8.23 4.38 1.81
N LEU A 90 -7.33 3.56 1.23
CA LEU A 90 -6.10 4.06 0.59
C LEU A 90 -6.39 5.02 -0.56
N TYR A 91 -7.45 4.78 -1.32
CA TYR A 91 -7.93 5.72 -2.33
C TYR A 91 -8.37 7.05 -1.74
N ASN A 92 -9.24 7.04 -0.73
CA ASN A 92 -9.74 8.24 -0.08
C ASN A 92 -8.63 9.07 0.57
N VAL A 93 -7.63 8.39 1.16
CA VAL A 93 -6.45 9.06 1.71
C VAL A 93 -5.65 9.76 0.61
N SER A 94 -5.48 9.12 -0.56
CA SER A 94 -4.76 9.72 -1.70
C SER A 94 -5.46 10.97 -2.23
N ASP A 95 -6.77 10.86 -2.46
CA ASP A 95 -7.61 11.95 -2.94
C ASP A 95 -7.60 13.14 -1.96
N SER A 96 -7.78 12.86 -0.66
CA SER A 96 -7.75 13.90 0.38
C SER A 96 -6.37 14.56 0.50
N TRP A 97 -5.29 13.77 0.41
CA TRP A 97 -3.92 14.28 0.49
C TRP A 97 -3.58 15.19 -0.68
N LEU A 98 -3.92 14.81 -1.92
CA LEU A 98 -3.72 15.64 -3.11
C LEU A 98 -4.52 16.95 -3.04
N LYS A 99 -5.78 16.87 -2.59
CA LYS A 99 -6.63 18.05 -2.35
C LYS A 99 -6.04 18.97 -1.29
N GLN A 100 -5.52 18.43 -0.19
CA GLN A 100 -4.89 19.21 0.87
C GLN A 100 -3.62 19.92 0.39
N LEU A 101 -2.84 19.29 -0.49
CA LEU A 101 -1.67 19.91 -1.12
C LEU A 101 -2.05 20.96 -2.18
N GLY A 102 -3.32 21.03 -2.61
CA GLY A 102 -3.74 21.86 -3.74
C GLY A 102 -3.05 21.44 -5.04
N PHE A 103 -2.63 20.18 -5.15
CA PHE A 103 -1.84 19.67 -6.27
C PHE A 103 -2.69 18.82 -7.19
N TRP A 104 -2.66 19.15 -8.48
CA TRP A 104 -3.33 18.37 -9.51
C TRP A 104 -2.38 17.31 -10.09
N HIS A 105 -2.72 16.04 -9.89
CA HIS A 105 -1.89 14.92 -10.32
C HIS A 105 -2.53 14.21 -11.53
N HIS A 106 -2.03 14.48 -12.73
CA HIS A 106 -2.56 13.91 -13.98
C HIS A 106 -2.75 12.39 -13.92
N ASP A 107 -1.74 11.65 -13.43
CA ASP A 107 -1.86 10.19 -13.37
C ASP A 107 -2.90 9.73 -12.35
N PHE A 108 -3.07 10.45 -11.23
CA PHE A 108 -4.12 10.10 -10.27
C PHE A 108 -5.50 10.23 -10.93
N ASP A 109 -5.73 11.32 -11.66
CA ASP A 109 -6.96 11.54 -12.41
C ASP A 109 -7.17 10.47 -13.49
N PHE A 110 -6.10 10.08 -14.21
CA PHE A 110 -6.18 8.99 -15.19
C PHE A 110 -6.62 7.68 -14.53
N PHE A 111 -5.96 7.28 -13.44
CA PHE A 111 -6.24 6.03 -12.74
C PHE A 111 -7.67 6.00 -12.17
N THR A 112 -8.18 7.14 -11.69
CA THR A 112 -9.51 7.22 -11.07
C THR A 112 -10.64 7.25 -12.09
N THR A 113 -10.49 8.02 -13.16
CA THR A 113 -11.52 8.18 -14.20
C THR A 113 -11.65 6.98 -15.13
N HIS A 114 -10.60 6.15 -15.22
CA HIS A 114 -10.58 4.95 -16.07
C HIS A 114 -10.56 3.64 -15.27
N SER A 115 -10.98 3.67 -14.01
CA SER A 115 -10.99 2.52 -13.08
C SER A 115 -11.99 1.39 -13.42
N GLN A 116 -12.53 1.33 -14.64
CA GLN A 116 -13.54 0.35 -15.07
C GLN A 116 -12.96 -0.99 -15.52
#